data_AF-B1ZJA8-F1
#
_entry.id   AF-B1ZJA8-F1
#
_cell.length_a   1.000
_cell.length_b   1.000
_cell.length_c   1.000
_cell.angle_alpha   90.00
_cell.angle_beta   90.00
_cell.angle_gamma   90.00
#
_symmetry.space_group_name_H-M   'P 1'
#
loop_
_entity.id
_entity.type
_entity.pdbx_description
1 polymer ?
#
loop_
_entity_poly.entity_id
_entity_poly.type
_entity_poly.pdbx_seq_one_letter_code
_entity_poly.pdbx_strand_id
1 'polypeptide(L)'
;MTRHTARTNPTSDLEKEEIVRLREEGLSKSEIARRLGKSIGTVTHWCLTLGAEPPRPTKLSPQRYATVRGGHPVRPFAPEEDRQLLEWAAESVSYSELGRRLNRAPSSIRYRLLTLARYEAQDD
;
A
#
# COMPACT_ATOMS: atom_id res chain seq x y z
N MET A 1 -5.22 -35.45 2.73
CA MET A 1 -4.92 -34.60 3.90
C MET A 1 -4.08 -33.42 3.46
N THR A 2 -4.72 -32.29 3.15
CA THR A 2 -4.03 -31.09 2.66
C THR A 2 -3.36 -30.39 3.84
N ARG A 3 -2.05 -30.58 4.00
CA ARG A 3 -1.25 -29.88 5.01
C ARG A 3 -1.47 -28.38 4.83
N HIS A 4 -2.14 -27.76 5.79
CA HIS A 4 -2.11 -26.31 5.95
C HIS A 4 -0.68 -25.97 6.35
N THR A 5 0.13 -25.55 5.39
CA THR A 5 1.44 -24.95 5.69
C THR A 5 1.18 -23.68 6.48
N ALA A 6 1.84 -23.52 7.62
CA ALA A 6 1.88 -22.27 8.36
C ALA A 6 2.56 -21.21 7.47
N ARG A 7 1.77 -20.53 6.63
CA ARG A 7 2.25 -19.58 5.59
C ARG A 7 2.53 -18.18 6.11
N THR A 8 2.37 -17.93 7.40
CA THR A 8 2.61 -16.62 7.98
C THR A 8 3.78 -16.74 8.94
N ASN A 9 4.96 -16.30 8.51
CA ASN A 9 5.98 -15.82 9.43
C ASN A 9 5.51 -14.41 9.85
N PRO A 10 4.82 -14.25 11.00
CA PRO A 10 4.29 -12.96 11.40
C PRO A 10 5.45 -11.96 11.53
N THR A 11 5.25 -10.74 11.05
CA THR A 11 6.26 -9.69 11.22
C THR A 11 6.23 -9.24 12.68
N SER A 12 7.33 -9.43 13.41
CA SER A 12 7.42 -8.98 14.80
C SER A 12 7.44 -7.45 14.89
N ASP A 13 7.21 -6.89 16.07
CA ASP A 13 7.25 -5.43 16.23
C ASP A 13 8.66 -4.85 15.97
N LEU A 14 9.71 -5.57 16.40
CA LEU A 14 11.09 -5.22 16.07
C LEU A 14 11.35 -5.24 14.56
N GLU A 15 10.79 -6.21 13.83
CA GLU A 15 10.91 -6.24 12.36
C GLU A 15 10.14 -5.08 11.71
N LYS A 16 9.02 -4.63 12.29
CA LYS A 16 8.28 -3.46 11.80
C LYS A 16 9.07 -2.17 12.01
N GLU A 17 9.65 -1.99 13.19
CA GLU A 17 10.54 -0.86 13.50
C GLU A 17 11.75 -0.84 12.57
N GLU A 18 12.35 -2.00 12.32
CA GLU A 18 13.46 -2.15 11.36
C GLU A 18 13.04 -1.78 9.93
N ILE A 19 11.85 -2.18 9.49
CA ILE A 19 11.30 -1.79 8.18
C ILE A 19 11.16 -0.27 8.09
N VAL A 20 10.64 0.38 9.12
CA VAL A 20 10.48 1.84 9.18
C VAL A 20 11.85 2.51 9.08
N ARG A 21 12.78 2.14 9.97
CA ARG A 21 14.13 2.73 10.02
C ARG A 21 14.86 2.60 8.69
N LEU A 22 14.92 1.40 8.12
CA LEU A 22 15.60 1.17 6.84
C LEU A 22 14.93 1.96 5.69
N ARG A 23 13.61 2.13 5.75
CA ARG A 23 12.89 2.90 4.73
C ARG A 23 13.23 4.38 4.81
N GLU A 24 13.26 4.92 6.02
CA GLU A 24 13.63 6.31 6.32
C GLU A 24 15.12 6.59 6.09
N GLU A 25 15.99 5.59 6.19
CA GLU A 25 17.39 5.66 5.72
C GLU A 25 17.50 5.70 4.18
N GLY A 26 16.42 5.42 3.46
CA GLY A 26 16.33 5.53 2.01
C GLY A 26 16.40 4.21 1.25
N LEU A 27 16.44 3.06 1.92
CA LEU A 27 16.46 1.77 1.24
C LEU A 27 15.14 1.55 0.47
N SER A 28 15.25 0.89 -0.69
CA SER A 28 14.10 0.46 -1.46
C SER A 28 13.38 -0.71 -0.76
N LYS A 29 12.08 -0.85 -1.02
CA LYS A 29 11.27 -1.94 -0.45
C LYS A 29 11.82 -3.33 -0.83
N SER A 30 12.42 -3.47 -2.01
CA SER A 30 13.10 -4.68 -2.47
C SER A 30 14.38 -4.98 -1.68
N GLU A 31 15.16 -3.96 -1.33
CA GLU A 31 16.37 -4.14 -0.52
C GLU A 31 16.03 -4.53 0.90
N ILE A 32 15.04 -3.87 1.50
CA ILE A 32 14.52 -4.20 2.84
C ILE A 32 13.99 -5.64 2.85
N ALA A 33 13.19 -6.02 1.84
CA ALA A 33 12.64 -7.36 1.71
C ALA A 33 13.74 -8.43 1.67
N ARG A 34 14.78 -8.21 0.86
CA ARG A 34 15.95 -9.10 0.78
C ARG A 34 16.71 -9.15 2.10
N ARG A 35 16.91 -8.01 2.78
CA ARG A 35 17.67 -7.92 4.04
C ARG A 35 16.98 -8.64 5.20
N LEU A 36 15.64 -8.58 5.25
CA LEU A 36 14.85 -9.16 6.33
C LEU A 36 14.26 -10.55 5.99
N GLY A 37 14.55 -11.08 4.80
CA GLY A 37 13.97 -12.35 4.35
C GLY A 37 12.44 -12.32 4.25
N LYS A 38 11.85 -11.16 3.93
CA LYS A 38 10.40 -10.96 3.79
C LYS A 38 10.01 -10.78 2.34
N SER A 39 8.72 -10.94 2.05
CA SER A 39 8.18 -10.60 0.73
C SER A 39 8.12 -9.08 0.55
N ILE A 40 8.26 -8.60 -0.69
CA ILE A 40 8.08 -7.17 -1.03
C ILE A 40 6.68 -6.69 -0.63
N GLY A 41 5.67 -7.56 -0.74
CA GLY A 41 4.29 -7.24 -0.33
C GLY A 41 4.19 -6.97 1.17
N THR A 42 4.88 -7.76 2.00
CA THR A 42 4.95 -7.57 3.46
C THR A 42 5.59 -6.23 3.82
N VAL A 43 6.73 -5.92 3.20
CA VAL A 43 7.41 -4.63 3.43
C VAL A 43 6.54 -3.46 2.96
N THR A 44 5.94 -3.57 1.78
CA THR A 44 5.04 -2.53 1.24
C THR A 44 3.85 -2.28 2.17
N HIS A 45 3.27 -3.34 2.72
CA HIS A 45 2.18 -3.26 3.67
C HIS A 45 2.56 -2.47 4.92
N TRP A 46 3.69 -2.81 5.54
CA TRP A 46 4.14 -2.14 6.75
C TRP A 46 4.59 -0.70 6.50
N CYS A 47 5.31 -0.42 5.41
CA CYS A 47 5.65 0.96 5.06
C CYS A 47 4.39 1.83 4.89
N LEU A 48 3.37 1.35 4.17
CA LEU A 48 2.15 2.13 3.97
C LEU A 48 1.30 2.25 5.23
N THR A 49 1.25 1.20 6.06
CA THR A 49 0.44 1.20 7.29
C THR A 49 1.07 2.08 8.38
N LEU A 50 2.41 2.12 8.44
CA LEU A 50 3.15 2.89 9.44
C LEU A 50 3.63 4.26 8.92
N GLY A 51 3.29 4.63 7.68
CA GLY A 51 3.69 5.91 7.08
C GLY A 51 5.20 6.04 6.79
N ALA A 52 5.95 4.94 6.68
CA ALA A 52 7.39 4.98 6.49
C ALA A 52 7.77 5.43 5.07
N GLU A 53 8.39 6.60 4.97
CA GLU A 53 8.81 7.22 3.72
C GLU A 53 10.33 7.33 3.59
N PRO A 54 10.88 7.33 2.36
CA PRO A 54 12.29 7.61 2.15
C PRO A 54 12.57 9.10 2.36
N PRO A 55 13.85 9.51 2.54
CA PRO A 55 14.23 10.92 2.74
C PRO A 55 13.75 11.88 1.65
N ARG A 56 13.50 11.35 0.45
CA ARG A 56 12.96 12.08 -0.69
C ARG A 56 11.77 11.32 -1.27
N PRO A 57 10.56 11.50 -0.70
CA PRO A 57 9.38 10.81 -1.18
C PRO A 57 9.00 11.31 -2.58
N THR A 58 8.51 10.40 -3.42
CA THR A 58 8.01 10.76 -4.75
C THR A 58 6.58 11.28 -4.65
N LYS A 59 6.34 12.48 -5.19
CA LYS A 59 5.01 13.09 -5.27
C LYS A 59 4.04 12.21 -6.08
N LEU A 60 2.76 12.26 -5.73
CA LEU A 60 1.73 11.59 -6.49
C LEU A 60 1.60 12.25 -7.87
N SER A 61 1.81 11.51 -8.96
CA SER A 61 1.46 12.02 -10.28
C SER A 61 -0.07 11.98 -10.47
N PRO A 62 -0.71 13.07 -10.91
CA PRO A 62 -2.14 13.09 -11.21
C PRO A 62 -2.47 12.29 -12.47
N GLN A 63 -1.50 12.16 -13.38
CA GLN A 63 -1.61 11.33 -14.56
C GLN A 63 -0.95 9.98 -14.32
N ARG A 64 -1.74 8.91 -14.46
CA ARG A 64 -1.28 7.53 -14.45
C ARG A 64 -1.91 6.83 -15.64
N TYR A 65 -1.07 6.21 -16.46
CA TYR A 65 -1.51 5.44 -17.60
C TYR A 65 -1.82 4.01 -17.18
N ALA A 66 -2.75 3.36 -17.88
CA ALA A 66 -2.93 1.92 -17.75
C ALA A 66 -1.60 1.22 -18.08
N THR A 67 -1.20 0.29 -17.22
CA THR A 67 0.03 -0.49 -17.42
C THR A 67 -0.30 -1.98 -17.41
N VAL A 68 0.58 -2.81 -17.96
CA VAL A 68 0.44 -4.28 -17.90
C VAL A 68 1.49 -4.81 -16.94
N ARG A 69 1.09 -5.61 -15.95
CA ARG A 69 2.00 -6.24 -14.99
C ARG A 69 1.77 -7.74 -14.97
N GLY A 70 2.78 -8.51 -15.38
CA GLY A 70 2.69 -9.97 -15.43
C GLY A 70 1.55 -10.46 -16.34
N GLY A 71 1.29 -9.77 -17.46
CA GLY A 71 0.19 -10.09 -18.39
C GLY A 71 -1.19 -9.56 -17.98
N HIS A 72 -1.35 -9.00 -16.78
CA HIS A 72 -2.62 -8.46 -16.31
C HIS A 72 -2.67 -6.93 -16.46
N PRO A 73 -3.75 -6.37 -17.04
CA PRO A 73 -3.92 -4.92 -17.11
C PRO A 73 -4.16 -4.34 -15.70
N VAL A 74 -3.44 -3.27 -15.38
CA VAL A 74 -3.54 -2.51 -14.13
C VAL A 74 -4.19 -1.18 -14.45
N ARG A 75 -5.47 -1.05 -14.05
CA ARG A 75 -6.26 0.18 -14.21
C ARG A 75 -5.86 1.22 -13.15
N PRO A 76 -5.40 2.42 -13.53
CA PRO A 76 -5.09 3.49 -12.59
C PRO A 76 -6.34 3.95 -11.84
N PHE A 77 -6.18 4.54 -10.65
CA PHE A 77 -7.28 5.25 -9.99
C PHE A 77 -7.47 6.61 -10.68
N ALA A 78 -8.69 6.90 -11.11
CA ALA A 78 -9.06 8.20 -11.61
C ALA A 78 -9.16 9.22 -10.44
N PRO A 79 -8.91 10.51 -10.67
CA PRO A 79 -9.07 11.54 -9.64
C PRO A 79 -10.49 11.55 -9.03
N GLU A 80 -11.50 11.24 -9.83
CA GLU A 80 -12.88 11.07 -9.35
C GLU A 80 -13.03 9.92 -8.36
N GLU A 81 -12.42 8.76 -8.65
CA GLU A 81 -12.44 7.63 -7.73
C GLU A 81 -11.73 7.97 -6.42
N ASP A 82 -10.67 8.77 -6.44
CA ASP A 82 -9.98 9.22 -5.22
C ASP A 82 -10.87 10.12 -4.36
N ARG A 83 -11.60 11.07 -4.99
CA ARG A 83 -12.56 11.92 -4.27
C ARG A 83 -13.65 11.10 -3.59
N GLN A 84 -14.26 10.17 -4.33
CA GLN A 84 -15.28 9.26 -3.80
C GLN A 84 -14.75 8.38 -2.67
N LEU A 85 -13.50 7.92 -2.78
CA LEU A 85 -12.86 7.14 -1.72
C LEU A 85 -12.69 7.93 -0.43
N LEU A 86 -12.24 9.19 -0.51
CA LEU A 86 -12.05 10.05 0.65
C LEU A 86 -13.40 10.38 1.32
N GLU A 87 -14.41 10.73 0.52
CA GLU A 87 -15.77 11.02 1.00
C GLU A 87 -16.37 9.83 1.76
N TRP A 88 -16.42 8.65 1.13
CA TRP A 88 -16.99 7.47 1.77
C TRP A 88 -16.14 6.93 2.93
N ALA A 89 -14.83 7.14 2.90
CA ALA A 89 -13.97 6.80 4.04
C ALA A 89 -14.29 7.68 5.26
N ALA A 90 -14.59 8.97 5.05
CA ALA A 90 -15.06 9.85 6.12
C ALA A 90 -16.41 9.40 6.70
N GLU A 91 -17.27 8.81 5.87
CA GLU A 91 -18.52 8.15 6.29
C GLU A 91 -18.31 6.76 6.93
N SER A 92 -17.08 6.32 7.14
CA SER A 92 -16.75 4.99 7.69
C SER A 92 -17.28 3.81 6.85
N VAL A 93 -17.47 3.99 5.55
CA VAL A 93 -17.86 2.91 4.65
C VAL A 93 -16.76 1.86 4.57
N SER A 94 -17.12 0.58 4.74
CA SER A 94 -16.15 -0.51 4.74
C SER A 94 -15.45 -0.68 3.38
N TYR A 95 -14.19 -1.15 3.39
CA TYR A 95 -13.42 -1.40 2.15
C TYR A 95 -14.10 -2.37 1.18
N SER A 96 -14.84 -3.36 1.70
CA SER A 96 -15.59 -4.31 0.89
C SER A 96 -16.71 -3.61 0.11
N GLU A 97 -17.41 -2.69 0.76
CA GLU A 97 -18.47 -1.91 0.14
C GLU A 97 -17.91 -0.94 -0.90
N LEU A 98 -16.84 -0.22 -0.57
CA LEU A 98 -16.12 0.63 -1.52
C LEU A 98 -15.66 -0.15 -2.76
N GLY A 99 -15.14 -1.36 -2.55
CA GLY A 99 -14.72 -2.26 -3.62
C GLY A 99 -15.87 -2.66 -4.55
N ARG A 100 -17.06 -2.94 -4.00
CA ARG A 100 -18.27 -3.19 -4.79
C ARG A 100 -18.68 -1.98 -5.61
N ARG A 101 -18.72 -0.80 -4.99
CA ARG A 101 -19.11 0.46 -5.66
C ARG A 101 -18.20 0.82 -6.82
N LEU A 102 -16.88 0.63 -6.67
CA LEU A 102 -15.88 1.01 -7.69
C LEU A 102 -15.49 -0.13 -8.64
N ASN A 103 -16.06 -1.33 -8.45
CA ASN A 103 -15.65 -2.57 -9.12
C ASN A 103 -14.13 -2.80 -9.01
N ARG A 104 -13.62 -2.78 -7.77
CA ARG A 104 -12.20 -2.96 -7.44
C ARG A 104 -12.03 -3.90 -6.25
N ALA A 105 -10.86 -4.55 -6.18
CA ALA A 105 -10.51 -5.38 -5.05
C ALA A 105 -10.43 -4.55 -3.75
N PRO A 106 -10.99 -5.01 -2.61
CA PRO A 106 -10.93 -4.29 -1.34
C PRO A 106 -9.50 -3.99 -0.87
N SER A 107 -8.55 -4.88 -1.17
CA SER A 107 -7.12 -4.63 -0.90
C SER A 107 -6.57 -3.45 -1.70
N SER A 108 -6.99 -3.30 -2.97
CA SER A 108 -6.63 -2.15 -3.79
C SER A 108 -7.20 -0.84 -3.22
N ILE A 109 -8.41 -0.88 -2.67
CA ILE A 109 -9.02 0.27 -2.00
C ILE A 109 -8.21 0.67 -0.76
N ARG A 110 -7.94 -0.30 0.13
CA ARG A 110 -7.14 -0.07 1.34
C ARG A 110 -5.79 0.57 1.02
N TYR A 111 -5.06 0.02 0.06
CA TYR A 111 -3.75 0.57 -0.32
C TYR A 111 -3.86 1.96 -0.95
N ARG A 112 -4.94 2.25 -1.68
CA ARG A 112 -5.17 3.58 -2.23
C ARG A 112 -5.43 4.61 -1.14
N LEU A 113 -6.29 4.30 -0.17
CA LEU A 113 -6.56 5.18 0.98
C LEU A 113 -5.30 5.47 1.80
N LEU A 114 -4.49 4.45 2.12
CA LEU A 114 -3.20 4.66 2.80
C LEU A 114 -2.25 5.54 1.98
N THR A 115 -2.27 5.38 0.65
CA THR A 115 -1.46 6.21 -0.25
C THR A 115 -1.94 7.66 -0.22
N LEU A 116 -3.24 7.92 -0.25
CA LEU A 116 -3.82 9.27 -0.24
C LEU A 116 -3.56 9.99 1.10
N ALA A 117 -3.82 9.32 2.23
CA ALA A 117 -3.57 9.87 3.56
C ALA A 117 -2.11 10.30 3.76
N ARG A 118 -1.17 9.51 3.21
CA ARG A 118 0.24 9.87 3.22
C ARG A 118 0.53 11.16 2.46
N TYR A 119 -0.12 11.39 1.32
CA TYR A 119 0.15 12.57 0.49
C TYR A 119 -0.48 13.83 1.08
N GLU A 120 -1.66 13.71 1.68
CA GLU A 120 -2.27 14.80 2.46
C GLU A 120 -1.31 15.31 3.54
N ALA A 121 -0.68 14.41 4.30
CA ALA A 121 0.31 14.76 5.32
C ALA A 121 1.63 15.37 4.79
N GLN A 122 1.87 15.40 3.47
CA GLN A 122 3.06 16.00 2.85
C GLN A 122 2.81 17.40 2.30
N ASP A 123 1.55 17.77 2.09
CA ASP A 123 1.16 19.05 1.49
C ASP A 123 0.80 20.13 2.55
N ASP A 124 0.80 19.77 3.84
CA ASP A 124 0.71 20.67 5.02
C ASP A 124 2.08 21.23 5.46
#